data_AF-A0A1A3U366-F1
#
_entry.id   AF-A0A1A3U366-F1
#
_cell.length_a   1.000
_cell.length_b   1.000
_cell.length_c   1.000
_cell.angle_alpha   90.00
_cell.angle_beta   90.00
_cell.angle_gamma   90.00
#
_symmetry.space_group_name_H-M   'P 1'
#
loop_
_entity.id
_entity.type
_entity.pdbx_description
1 polymer ?
#
loop_
_entity_poly.entity_id
_entity_poly.type
_entity_poly.pdbx_seq_one_letter_code
_entity_poly.pdbx_strand_id
1 'polypeptide(L)'
;MRTAIRPYATAGVALVGAGLIAATPVVAPLPQTGMVRDVALTATSAWDAVFNAAQQNMTQIMNNYYLAPGVAFQQLMANQNDYAQQLLDDPTNLTYVTEQIRHNLDALLTGYTLSNPSQETLEIVMSHTLAAGDSSTFAMGWYDLFAGPLSSIAGGMFPAEIMPMVHFLSSPLSGLIMGSLGPWIASGVALLNSITEGDSFSDTLANVFGASLNGATLNLDSLLPMINEAAAGSGMLPDGMGIGHLDIAFGGWLTAGHVAIDPYQVLGANGEVVAETPAVGGSILNSVGIELTGVPVLGALDIESNAIGPWGAMLGLGQTIGALLGSGWDGKGAVPVTPPLAGSDLPLIPTDLDDGGAGGAMGTDVFADLLAGWGL
;
A
#
# COMPACT_ATOMS: atom_id res chain seq x y z
N MET A 1 42.87 34.40 34.46
CA MET A 1 43.36 33.17 33.79
C MET A 1 42.70 33.07 32.40
N ARG A 2 43.23 32.26 31.47
CA ARG A 2 42.62 31.96 30.14
C ARG A 2 41.61 30.80 30.29
N THR A 3 40.70 30.41 29.37
CA THR A 3 40.34 30.71 27.95
C THR A 3 38.83 30.32 27.80
N ALA A 4 38.03 30.52 26.74
CA ALA A 4 38.14 31.04 25.37
C ALA A 4 36.82 31.79 24.98
N ILE A 5 36.67 32.56 23.89
CA ILE A 5 36.36 32.23 22.47
C ILE A 5 35.26 31.16 22.29
N ARG A 6 34.19 31.29 21.49
CA ARG A 6 33.27 32.32 20.92
C ARG A 6 32.39 31.58 19.84
N PRO A 7 31.31 32.16 19.27
CA PRO A 7 30.19 31.40 18.69
C PRO A 7 30.10 31.37 17.15
N TYR A 8 29.15 30.59 16.62
CA TYR A 8 28.54 30.69 15.28
C TYR A 8 27.01 30.40 15.45
N ALA A 9 26.04 31.19 14.97
CA ALA A 9 25.80 31.82 13.65
C ALA A 9 25.44 30.78 12.56
N THR A 10 24.14 30.52 12.30
CA THR A 10 23.25 31.25 11.36
C THR A 10 23.60 31.04 9.88
N ALA A 11 22.69 30.44 9.10
CA ALA A 11 22.25 30.91 7.77
C ALA A 11 21.28 29.92 7.10
N GLY A 12 20.11 30.39 6.68
CA GLY A 12 19.40 29.78 5.55
C GLY A 12 20.01 30.27 4.23
N VAL A 13 19.97 29.46 3.18
CA VAL A 13 20.51 29.81 1.86
C VAL A 13 19.36 30.15 0.91
N ALA A 14 19.44 31.33 0.29
CA ALA A 14 18.46 31.83 -0.66
C ALA A 14 18.88 31.55 -2.12
N LEU A 15 17.89 31.59 -3.02
CA LEU A 15 18.06 31.54 -4.48
C LEU A 15 19.05 32.59 -4.98
N VAL A 16 19.95 32.18 -5.89
CA VAL A 16 20.73 33.09 -6.75
C VAL A 16 20.70 32.54 -8.18
N GLY A 17 20.24 33.37 -9.12
CA GLY A 17 20.31 33.10 -10.56
C GLY A 17 21.40 33.93 -11.25
N ALA A 18 21.44 33.79 -12.59
CA ALA A 18 22.27 34.50 -13.55
C ALA A 18 23.79 34.15 -13.59
N GLY A 19 24.19 33.53 -14.70
CA GLY A 19 25.58 33.36 -15.12
C GLY A 19 25.72 33.72 -16.61
N LEU A 20 25.65 35.00 -16.93
CA LEU A 20 25.73 35.52 -18.30
C LEU A 20 27.17 35.99 -18.57
N ILE A 21 27.94 35.22 -19.34
CA ILE A 21 29.26 35.64 -19.84
C ILE A 21 29.19 35.79 -21.36
N ALA A 22 29.20 37.03 -21.83
CA ALA A 22 29.38 37.35 -23.23
C ALA A 22 30.89 37.47 -23.54
N ALA A 23 31.37 36.66 -24.49
CA ALA A 23 32.69 36.82 -25.08
C ALA A 23 32.67 36.43 -26.57
N THR A 24 33.05 37.36 -27.44
CA THR A 24 33.21 37.18 -28.88
C THR A 24 34.45 37.97 -29.35
N PRO A 25 35.10 37.62 -30.47
CA PRO A 25 35.33 36.29 -31.05
C PRO A 25 36.82 36.09 -31.47
N VAL A 26 37.15 34.97 -32.13
CA VAL A 26 37.85 34.87 -33.44
C VAL A 26 38.25 33.40 -33.72
N VAL A 27 38.19 33.01 -35.00
CA VAL A 27 38.08 31.62 -35.46
C VAL A 27 39.42 31.01 -35.89
N ALA A 28 39.64 29.74 -35.57
CA ALA A 28 40.49 28.83 -36.35
C ALA A 28 39.58 27.81 -37.09
N PRO A 29 39.66 27.65 -38.42
CA PRO A 29 38.85 26.67 -39.13
C PRO A 29 39.33 25.25 -38.83
N LEU A 30 38.58 24.52 -37.99
CA LEU A 30 38.82 23.10 -37.78
C LEU A 30 38.14 22.27 -38.89
N PRO A 31 38.74 21.15 -39.35
CA PRO A 31 38.15 20.31 -40.39
C PRO A 31 36.75 19.82 -40.01
N GLN A 32 35.82 19.83 -40.97
CA GLN A 32 34.45 19.36 -40.78
C GLN A 32 34.40 17.82 -40.66
N THR A 33 34.64 17.30 -39.45
CA THR A 33 34.39 15.89 -39.11
C THR A 33 33.58 15.79 -37.83
N GLY A 34 32.25 15.84 -38.00
CA GLY A 34 31.29 15.73 -36.92
C GLY A 34 30.01 16.49 -37.26
N MET A 35 28.92 15.76 -37.53
CA MET A 35 27.59 16.35 -37.41
C MET A 35 27.38 16.67 -35.93
N VAL A 36 27.52 17.94 -35.56
CA VAL A 36 26.92 18.43 -34.31
C VAL A 36 25.42 18.33 -34.51
N ARG A 37 24.81 17.25 -33.99
CA ARG A 37 23.36 17.24 -33.78
C ARG A 37 23.08 18.27 -32.70
N ASP A 38 22.45 19.36 -33.11
CA ASP A 38 21.97 20.38 -32.20
C ASP A 38 20.78 19.79 -31.42
N VAL A 39 21.07 19.15 -30.28
CA VAL A 39 20.05 18.63 -29.38
C VAL A 39 19.52 19.80 -28.58
N ALA A 40 18.56 20.51 -29.17
CA ALA A 40 17.74 21.46 -28.44
C ALA A 40 17.05 20.71 -27.29
N LEU A 41 17.35 21.10 -26.05
CA LEU A 41 16.71 20.56 -24.85
C LEU A 41 15.29 21.16 -24.72
N THR A 42 14.37 20.72 -25.57
CA THR A 42 12.93 21.06 -25.51
C THR A 42 12.13 20.19 -24.53
N ALA A 43 12.80 19.37 -23.71
CA ALA A 43 12.19 18.35 -22.87
C ALA A 43 12.19 18.72 -21.37
N THR A 44 11.72 19.91 -21.00
CA THR A 44 11.53 20.25 -19.58
C THR A 44 10.22 19.65 -19.04
N SER A 45 9.09 19.84 -19.73
CA SER A 45 7.76 19.50 -19.18
C SER A 45 7.53 18.00 -18.91
N ALA A 46 7.98 17.10 -19.78
CA ALA A 46 7.79 15.66 -19.58
C ALA A 46 8.59 15.15 -18.38
N TRP A 47 9.84 15.60 -18.24
CA TRP A 47 10.70 15.25 -17.10
C TRP A 47 10.21 15.87 -15.80
N ASP A 48 9.73 17.12 -15.82
CA ASP A 48 9.11 17.77 -14.66
C ASP A 48 7.90 16.96 -14.16
N ALA A 49 7.03 16.48 -15.05
CA ALA A 49 5.89 15.63 -14.68
C ALA A 49 6.34 14.31 -14.03
N VAL A 50 7.33 13.63 -14.63
CA VAL A 50 7.91 12.38 -14.10
C VAL A 50 8.48 12.55 -12.70
N PHE A 51 9.27 13.60 -12.48
CA PHE A 51 9.87 13.85 -11.16
C PHE A 51 8.86 14.35 -10.13
N ASN A 52 7.82 15.08 -10.53
CA ASN A 52 6.76 15.52 -9.63
C ASN A 52 5.90 14.35 -9.14
N ALA A 53 5.47 13.45 -10.05
CA ALA A 53 4.77 12.22 -9.67
C ALA A 53 5.64 11.33 -8.77
N ALA A 54 6.93 11.16 -9.10
CA ALA A 54 7.86 10.38 -8.29
C ALA A 54 8.04 10.95 -6.88
N GLN A 55 8.12 12.28 -6.74
CA GLN A 55 8.19 12.95 -5.44
C GLN A 55 6.89 12.79 -4.64
N GLN A 56 5.72 12.95 -5.27
CA GLN A 56 4.42 12.79 -4.60
C GLN A 56 4.25 11.37 -4.05
N ASN A 57 4.45 10.36 -4.90
CA ASN A 57 4.32 8.96 -4.48
C ASN A 57 5.36 8.57 -3.40
N MET A 58 6.61 9.04 -3.54
CA MET A 58 7.64 8.85 -2.52
C MET A 58 7.30 9.54 -1.20
N THR A 59 6.70 10.74 -1.23
CA THR A 59 6.22 11.42 -0.01
C THR A 59 5.12 10.63 0.67
N GLN A 60 4.15 10.05 -0.06
CA GLN A 60 3.13 9.18 0.51
C GLN A 60 3.73 7.93 1.16
N ILE A 61 4.67 7.25 0.48
CA ILE A 61 5.40 6.09 1.03
C ILE A 61 6.16 6.46 2.32
N MET A 62 6.92 7.56 2.29
CA MET A 62 7.71 7.99 3.45
C MET A 62 6.83 8.42 4.62
N ASN A 63 5.72 9.13 4.37
CA ASN A 63 4.77 9.48 5.40
C ASN A 63 4.17 8.23 6.05
N ASN A 64 3.70 7.25 5.25
CA ASN A 64 3.17 5.98 5.75
C ASN A 64 4.19 5.21 6.60
N TYR A 65 5.46 5.16 6.17
CA TYR A 65 6.54 4.58 6.95
C TYR A 65 6.73 5.28 8.30
N TYR A 66 6.63 6.62 8.33
CA TYR A 66 6.81 7.41 9.55
C TYR A 66 5.59 7.40 10.50
N LEU A 67 4.40 6.98 10.06
CA LEU A 67 3.24 6.81 10.97
C LEU A 67 3.56 5.82 12.10
N ALA A 68 4.09 4.64 11.75
CA ALA A 68 4.62 3.67 12.71
C ALA A 68 5.64 2.74 12.00
N PRO A 69 6.95 3.04 12.07
CA PRO A 69 7.98 2.23 11.43
C PRO A 69 7.94 0.77 11.87
N GLY A 70 7.56 -0.12 10.95
CA GLY A 70 7.40 -1.55 11.26
C GLY A 70 6.21 -1.87 12.18
N VAL A 71 5.06 -1.22 11.98
CA VAL A 71 3.82 -1.38 12.78
C VAL A 71 3.46 -2.84 13.10
N ALA A 72 3.62 -3.76 12.15
CA ALA A 72 3.48 -5.21 12.35
C ALA A 72 4.33 -5.76 13.52
N PHE A 73 5.62 -5.39 13.57
CA PHE A 73 6.52 -5.81 14.63
C PHE A 73 6.25 -5.06 15.94
N GLN A 74 5.87 -3.78 15.86
CA GLN A 74 5.45 -3.02 17.04
C GLN A 74 4.23 -3.67 17.70
N GLN A 75 3.22 -4.06 16.92
CA GLN A 75 2.03 -4.73 17.43
C GLN A 75 2.33 -6.12 17.98
N LEU A 76 3.19 -6.89 17.31
CA LEU A 76 3.64 -8.18 17.84
C LEU A 76 4.28 -8.03 19.22
N MET A 77 5.18 -7.04 19.40
CA MET A 77 5.81 -6.75 20.69
C MET A 77 4.82 -6.24 21.74
N ALA A 78 3.87 -5.37 21.35
CA ALA A 78 2.82 -4.88 22.23
C ALA A 78 1.96 -6.05 22.76
N ASN A 79 1.55 -6.97 21.88
CA ASN A 79 0.78 -8.15 22.27
C ASN A 79 1.57 -9.06 23.22
N GLN A 80 2.88 -9.27 23.01
CA GLN A 80 3.69 -10.08 23.95
C GLN A 80 3.78 -9.44 25.35
N ASN A 81 3.92 -8.11 25.43
CA ASN A 81 3.92 -7.40 26.71
C ASN A 81 2.55 -7.49 27.40
N ASP A 82 1.46 -7.32 26.65
CA ASP A 82 0.09 -7.42 27.16
C ASP A 82 -0.22 -8.83 27.69
N TYR A 83 0.09 -9.88 26.93
CA TYR A 83 -0.03 -11.27 27.39
C TYR A 83 0.76 -11.54 28.68
N ALA A 84 1.99 -11.02 28.78
CA ALA A 84 2.80 -11.17 29.98
C ALA A 84 2.18 -10.44 31.19
N GLN A 85 1.66 -9.23 30.99
CA GLN A 85 0.98 -8.46 32.04
C GLN A 85 -0.32 -9.15 32.49
N GLN A 86 -1.16 -9.61 31.56
CA GLN A 86 -2.39 -10.35 31.86
C GLN A 86 -2.15 -11.61 32.72
N LEU A 87 -1.03 -12.31 32.51
CA LEU A 87 -0.64 -13.50 33.29
C LEU A 87 0.01 -13.17 34.65
N LEU A 88 0.69 -12.02 34.75
CA LEU A 88 1.25 -11.53 36.02
C LEU A 88 0.15 -11.00 36.94
N ASP A 89 -0.86 -10.33 36.39
CA ASP A 89 -2.00 -9.80 37.13
C ASP A 89 -3.00 -10.89 37.55
N ASP A 90 -3.28 -11.87 36.68
CA ASP A 90 -4.06 -13.07 37.02
C ASP A 90 -3.59 -14.31 36.23
N PRO A 91 -2.89 -15.27 36.87
CA PRO A 91 -2.41 -16.47 36.18
C PRO A 91 -3.51 -17.41 35.71
N THR A 92 -4.77 -17.21 36.11
CA THR A 92 -5.91 -17.99 35.60
C THR A 92 -6.31 -17.57 34.17
N ASN A 93 -5.85 -16.40 33.70
CA ASN A 93 -6.04 -15.93 32.31
C ASN A 93 -5.32 -16.77 31.24
N LEU A 94 -4.52 -17.79 31.61
CA LEU A 94 -3.76 -18.62 30.67
C LEU A 94 -4.60 -19.16 29.49
N THR A 95 -5.86 -19.55 29.75
CA THR A 95 -6.76 -20.02 28.68
C THR A 95 -7.14 -18.87 27.74
N TYR A 96 -7.46 -17.69 28.27
CA TYR A 96 -7.84 -16.51 27.49
C TYR A 96 -6.67 -16.00 26.62
N VAL A 97 -5.48 -15.86 27.21
CA VAL A 97 -4.24 -15.49 26.49
C VAL A 97 -3.91 -16.50 25.39
N THR A 98 -4.09 -17.80 25.65
CA THR A 98 -3.86 -18.84 24.63
C THR A 98 -4.85 -18.73 23.47
N GLU A 99 -6.12 -18.41 23.72
CA GLU A 99 -7.11 -18.16 22.67
C GLU A 99 -6.81 -16.88 21.87
N GLN A 100 -6.35 -15.79 22.51
CA GLN A 100 -5.88 -14.59 21.80
C GLN A 100 -4.70 -14.91 20.87
N ILE A 101 -3.71 -15.69 21.33
CA ILE A 101 -2.58 -16.15 20.51
C ILE A 101 -3.06 -16.98 19.31
N ARG A 102 -4.01 -17.91 19.52
CA ARG A 102 -4.59 -18.74 18.45
C ARG A 102 -5.34 -17.90 17.42
N HIS A 103 -6.20 -16.99 17.87
CA HIS A 103 -6.96 -16.09 17.01
C HIS A 103 -6.04 -15.21 16.15
N ASN A 104 -5.05 -14.57 16.77
CA ASN A 104 -4.07 -13.74 16.07
C ASN A 104 -3.22 -14.55 15.07
N LEU A 105 -2.85 -15.78 15.39
CA LEU A 105 -2.13 -16.67 14.47
C LEU A 105 -3.01 -17.10 13.27
N ASP A 106 -4.27 -17.46 13.51
CA ASP A 106 -5.22 -17.84 12.45
C ASP A 106 -5.49 -16.67 11.49
N ALA A 107 -5.70 -15.47 12.05
CA ALA A 107 -5.89 -14.23 11.30
C ALA A 107 -4.68 -13.92 10.39
N LEU A 108 -3.44 -14.09 10.87
CA LEU A 108 -2.24 -13.90 10.06
C LEU A 108 -2.07 -14.96 8.97
N LEU A 109 -2.24 -16.25 9.32
CA LEU A 109 -2.04 -17.36 8.38
C LEU A 109 -3.06 -17.34 7.24
N THR A 110 -4.33 -17.07 7.55
CA THR A 110 -5.40 -17.00 6.55
C THR A 110 -5.39 -15.66 5.81
N GLY A 111 -5.12 -14.55 6.50
CA GLY A 111 -5.15 -13.20 5.93
C GLY A 111 -4.10 -12.93 4.85
N TYR A 112 -2.91 -13.52 4.94
CA TYR A 112 -1.83 -13.28 3.97
C TYR A 112 -2.19 -13.67 2.52
N THR A 113 -3.06 -14.68 2.36
CA THR A 113 -3.49 -15.22 1.05
C THR A 113 -5.00 -15.18 0.83
N LEU A 114 -5.77 -14.79 1.86
CA LEU A 114 -7.22 -14.96 1.94
C LEU A 114 -7.70 -16.40 1.64
N SER A 115 -6.89 -17.39 2.03
CA SER A 115 -7.25 -18.81 1.97
C SER A 115 -8.09 -19.20 3.19
N ASN A 116 -9.41 -19.29 3.00
CA ASN A 116 -10.39 -19.64 4.04
C ASN A 116 -10.27 -18.79 5.34
N PRO A 117 -10.32 -17.45 5.23
CA PRO A 117 -10.26 -16.55 6.38
C PRO A 117 -11.56 -16.56 7.18
N SER A 118 -11.49 -16.09 8.42
CA SER A 118 -12.67 -15.63 9.14
C SER A 118 -13.29 -14.40 8.45
N GLN A 119 -14.56 -14.09 8.72
CA GLN A 119 -15.22 -12.88 8.20
C GLN A 119 -14.50 -11.60 8.63
N GLU A 120 -14.01 -11.56 9.87
CA GLU A 120 -13.26 -10.45 10.44
C GLU A 120 -11.91 -10.24 9.73
N THR A 121 -11.15 -11.33 9.54
CA THR A 121 -9.91 -11.31 8.76
C THR A 121 -10.15 -10.86 7.32
N LEU A 122 -11.25 -11.32 6.69
CA LEU A 122 -11.62 -10.93 5.33
C LEU A 122 -11.90 -9.43 5.23
N GLU A 123 -12.68 -8.85 6.14
CA GLU A 123 -12.99 -7.41 6.18
C GLU A 123 -11.74 -6.54 6.41
N ILE A 124 -10.90 -6.92 7.39
CA ILE A 124 -9.67 -6.18 7.71
C ILE A 124 -8.71 -6.20 6.51
N VAL A 125 -8.50 -7.36 5.89
CA VAL A 125 -7.58 -7.47 4.75
C VAL A 125 -8.15 -6.78 3.52
N MET A 126 -9.40 -7.02 3.14
CA MET A 126 -9.98 -6.42 1.92
C MET A 126 -10.01 -4.89 1.99
N SER A 127 -10.17 -4.29 3.17
CA SER A 127 -10.06 -2.82 3.30
C SER A 127 -8.62 -2.31 3.09
N HIS A 128 -7.60 -3.10 3.51
CA HIS A 128 -6.18 -2.78 3.31
C HIS A 128 -5.61 -3.19 1.94
N THR A 129 -6.37 -3.90 1.11
CA THR A 129 -5.88 -4.39 -0.18
C THR A 129 -6.68 -3.90 -1.36
N LEU A 130 -8.01 -3.74 -1.26
CA LEU A 130 -8.88 -3.30 -2.34
C LEU A 130 -9.14 -1.80 -2.29
N ALA A 131 -9.15 -1.14 -3.45
CA ALA A 131 -9.54 0.25 -3.58
C ALA A 131 -11.07 0.40 -3.50
N ALA A 132 -11.54 1.40 -2.74
CA ALA A 132 -12.90 1.91 -2.84
C ALA A 132 -13.02 2.93 -3.99
N GLY A 133 -14.23 3.09 -4.50
CA GLY A 133 -14.56 4.08 -5.52
C GLY A 133 -14.84 5.47 -4.93
N ASP A 134 -15.04 6.45 -5.82
CA ASP A 134 -15.39 7.81 -5.43
C ASP A 134 -16.90 8.04 -5.56
N SER A 135 -17.58 8.08 -4.41
CA SER A 135 -19.01 8.36 -4.30
C SER A 135 -19.44 9.73 -4.86
N SER A 136 -18.51 10.67 -5.06
CA SER A 136 -18.78 11.99 -5.64
C SER A 136 -18.84 11.98 -7.17
N THR A 137 -18.15 11.03 -7.81
CA THR A 137 -18.16 10.80 -9.27
C THR A 137 -19.04 9.62 -9.68
N PHE A 138 -19.51 8.81 -8.72
CA PHE A 138 -20.13 7.50 -8.92
C PHE A 138 -19.19 6.44 -9.53
N ALA A 139 -17.87 6.66 -9.50
CA ALA A 139 -16.89 5.63 -9.80
C ALA A 139 -16.94 4.54 -8.72
N MET A 140 -16.82 3.27 -9.10
CA MET A 140 -16.90 2.14 -8.17
C MET A 140 -15.52 1.52 -7.95
N GLY A 141 -15.26 1.01 -6.75
CA GLY A 141 -14.03 0.27 -6.45
C GLY A 141 -14.27 -1.23 -6.36
N TRP A 142 -13.19 -2.00 -6.48
CA TRP A 142 -13.20 -3.43 -6.18
C TRP A 142 -13.60 -3.73 -4.73
N TYR A 143 -13.31 -2.82 -3.80
CA TYR A 143 -13.78 -2.90 -2.42
C TYR A 143 -15.31 -2.85 -2.38
N ASP A 144 -15.95 -1.88 -3.04
CA ASP A 144 -17.42 -1.72 -3.03
C ASP A 144 -18.14 -2.97 -3.53
N LEU A 145 -17.55 -3.62 -4.54
CA LEU A 145 -18.06 -4.83 -5.18
C LEU A 145 -17.99 -6.08 -4.29
N PHE A 146 -16.94 -6.23 -3.48
CA PHE A 146 -16.66 -7.48 -2.75
C PHE A 146 -16.75 -7.38 -1.21
N ALA A 147 -16.56 -6.20 -0.63
CA ALA A 147 -16.56 -5.99 0.82
C ALA A 147 -17.40 -4.78 1.28
N GLY A 148 -17.64 -3.81 0.41
CA GLY A 148 -18.38 -2.58 0.70
C GLY A 148 -19.90 -2.71 0.53
N PRO A 149 -20.62 -1.57 0.49
CA PRO A 149 -22.09 -1.54 0.54
C PRO A 149 -22.80 -2.30 -0.60
N LEU A 150 -22.14 -2.47 -1.74
CA LEU A 150 -22.70 -3.11 -2.93
C LEU A 150 -22.43 -4.61 -3.00
N SER A 151 -21.62 -5.17 -2.09
CA SER A 151 -21.37 -6.61 -1.96
C SER A 151 -22.64 -7.46 -1.85
N SER A 152 -23.71 -6.93 -1.25
CA SER A 152 -25.01 -7.61 -1.18
C SER A 152 -25.77 -7.68 -2.52
N ILE A 153 -25.43 -6.80 -3.47
CA ILE A 153 -26.02 -6.73 -4.82
C ILE A 153 -25.10 -7.46 -5.82
N ALA A 154 -23.79 -7.24 -5.71
CA ALA A 154 -22.77 -7.80 -6.58
C ALA A 154 -22.33 -9.22 -6.19
N GLY A 155 -22.49 -9.64 -4.94
CA GLY A 155 -22.16 -10.99 -4.47
C GLY A 155 -23.03 -12.10 -5.08
N GLY A 156 -24.13 -11.73 -5.76
CA GLY A 156 -24.93 -12.64 -6.61
C GLY A 156 -24.59 -12.57 -8.11
N MET A 157 -23.69 -11.67 -8.52
CA MET A 157 -23.27 -11.48 -9.92
C MET A 157 -22.21 -12.50 -10.35
N PHE A 158 -21.40 -12.97 -9.40
CA PHE A 158 -20.27 -13.87 -9.64
C PHE A 158 -20.55 -15.30 -9.13
N PRO A 159 -20.14 -16.35 -9.85
CA PRO A 159 -20.24 -17.73 -9.37
C PRO A 159 -19.45 -17.95 -8.07
N ALA A 160 -19.99 -18.73 -7.14
CA ALA A 160 -19.33 -19.02 -5.87
C ALA A 160 -17.97 -19.73 -6.05
N GLU A 161 -17.82 -20.45 -7.16
CA GLU A 161 -16.62 -21.19 -7.57
C GLU A 161 -15.42 -20.27 -7.86
N ILE A 162 -15.64 -19.01 -8.24
CA ILE A 162 -14.53 -18.06 -8.50
C ILE A 162 -14.12 -17.25 -7.26
N MET A 163 -14.91 -17.27 -6.19
CA MET A 163 -14.62 -16.49 -4.97
C MET A 163 -13.26 -16.81 -4.32
N PRO A 164 -12.77 -18.07 -4.25
CA PRO A 164 -11.42 -18.35 -3.77
C PRO A 164 -10.32 -17.69 -4.62
N MET A 165 -10.55 -17.53 -5.92
CA MET A 165 -9.63 -16.82 -6.82
C MET A 165 -9.73 -15.31 -6.62
N VAL A 166 -10.94 -14.74 -6.48
CA VAL A 166 -11.14 -13.33 -6.11
C VAL A 166 -10.42 -13.03 -4.81
N HIS A 167 -10.63 -13.83 -3.76
CA HIS A 167 -9.94 -13.70 -2.47
C HIS A 167 -8.42 -13.70 -2.63
N PHE A 168 -7.85 -14.65 -3.36
CA PHE A 168 -6.42 -14.66 -3.64
C PHE A 168 -5.96 -13.39 -4.39
N LEU A 169 -6.67 -12.97 -5.44
CA LEU A 169 -6.37 -11.76 -6.23
C LEU A 169 -6.56 -10.45 -5.44
N SER A 170 -7.32 -10.49 -4.35
CA SER A 170 -7.51 -9.43 -3.35
C SER A 170 -6.54 -9.54 -2.17
N SER A 171 -5.64 -10.53 -2.12
CA SER A 171 -4.79 -10.77 -0.95
C SER A 171 -3.54 -9.88 -0.90
N PRO A 172 -2.92 -9.66 0.28
CA PRO A 172 -1.66 -8.93 0.39
C PRO A 172 -0.52 -9.58 -0.41
N LEU A 173 -0.48 -10.92 -0.48
CA LEU A 173 0.46 -11.65 -1.34
C LEU A 173 0.31 -11.27 -2.81
N SER A 174 -0.92 -11.11 -3.30
CA SER A 174 -1.14 -10.66 -4.68
C SER A 174 -0.61 -9.23 -4.92
N GLY A 175 -0.80 -8.33 -3.95
CA GLY A 175 -0.24 -6.98 -3.98
C GLY A 175 1.29 -6.97 -4.04
N LEU A 176 1.94 -7.83 -3.25
CA LEU A 176 3.40 -8.04 -3.32
C LEU A 176 3.84 -8.57 -4.69
N ILE A 177 3.13 -9.56 -5.25
CA ILE A 177 3.44 -10.11 -6.57
C ILE A 177 3.34 -9.00 -7.62
N MET A 178 2.21 -8.28 -7.67
CA MET A 178 1.98 -7.22 -8.66
C MET A 178 2.98 -6.08 -8.49
N GLY A 179 3.19 -5.59 -7.26
CA GLY A 179 4.16 -4.54 -6.95
C GLY A 179 5.60 -4.93 -7.22
N SER A 180 5.96 -6.21 -7.12
CA SER A 180 7.31 -6.70 -7.48
C SER A 180 7.55 -6.80 -8.99
N LEU A 181 6.49 -7.10 -9.77
CA LEU A 181 6.55 -7.26 -11.23
C LEU A 181 6.37 -5.94 -11.98
N GLY A 182 5.54 -5.05 -11.45
CA GLY A 182 5.16 -3.77 -12.05
C GLY A 182 6.34 -2.96 -12.61
N PRO A 183 7.41 -2.68 -11.84
CA PRO A 183 8.50 -1.80 -12.30
C PRO A 183 9.25 -2.34 -13.52
N TRP A 184 9.27 -3.66 -13.70
CA TRP A 184 9.90 -4.33 -14.84
C TRP A 184 9.03 -4.32 -16.10
N ILE A 185 7.71 -4.33 -15.93
CA ILE A 185 6.73 -4.38 -17.03
C ILE A 185 6.34 -2.97 -17.49
N ALA A 186 6.13 -2.03 -16.56
CA ALA A 186 5.67 -0.67 -16.80
C ALA A 186 6.53 0.08 -17.84
N SER A 187 7.86 -0.10 -17.79
CA SER A 187 8.80 0.49 -18.76
C SER A 187 8.53 0.02 -20.20
N GLY A 188 8.15 -1.25 -20.38
CA GLY A 188 7.78 -1.82 -21.68
C GLY A 188 6.40 -1.37 -22.14
N VAL A 189 5.44 -1.26 -21.22
CA VAL A 189 4.10 -0.72 -21.49
C VAL A 189 4.19 0.74 -21.96
N ALA A 190 4.92 1.59 -21.25
CA ALA A 190 5.12 2.98 -21.65
C ALA A 190 5.82 3.13 -23.01
N LEU A 191 6.74 2.23 -23.37
CA LEU A 191 7.32 2.19 -24.71
C LEU A 191 6.27 1.88 -25.78
N LEU A 192 5.40 0.89 -25.55
CA LEU A 192 4.33 0.52 -26.47
C LEU A 192 3.29 1.64 -26.62
N ASN A 193 2.91 2.29 -25.52
CA ASN A 193 2.00 3.44 -25.52
C ASN A 193 2.63 4.60 -26.32
N SER A 194 3.88 5.00 -26.00
CA SER A 194 4.61 6.06 -26.72
C SER A 194 4.73 5.80 -28.22
N ILE A 195 4.95 4.54 -28.63
CA ILE A 195 5.00 4.14 -30.06
C ILE A 195 3.62 4.27 -30.72
N THR A 196 2.55 3.94 -29.99
CA THR A 196 1.16 3.98 -30.48
C THR A 196 0.65 5.42 -30.59
N GLU A 197 1.03 6.27 -29.64
CA GLU A 197 0.70 7.70 -29.58
C GLU A 197 1.55 8.55 -30.54
N GLY A 198 2.70 8.03 -30.99
CA GLY A 198 3.57 8.68 -31.98
C GLY A 198 4.52 9.71 -31.37
N ASP A 199 4.91 9.50 -30.12
CA ASP A 199 5.75 10.41 -29.33
C ASP A 199 7.11 10.74 -29.97
N SER A 200 7.67 11.89 -29.57
CA SER A 200 9.07 12.19 -29.86
C SER A 200 9.99 11.25 -29.08
N PHE A 201 11.17 10.95 -29.61
CA PHE A 201 12.18 10.13 -28.91
C PHE A 201 12.51 10.65 -27.49
N SER A 202 12.43 11.97 -27.27
CA SER A 202 12.70 12.54 -25.94
C SER A 202 11.57 12.29 -24.96
N ASP A 203 10.33 12.30 -25.45
CA ASP A 203 9.13 12.04 -24.64
C ASP A 203 9.00 10.53 -24.39
N THR A 204 9.25 9.67 -25.39
CA THR A 204 9.40 8.22 -25.20
C THR A 204 10.42 7.89 -24.10
N LEU A 205 11.58 8.55 -24.08
CA LEU A 205 12.58 8.33 -23.03
C LEU A 205 12.09 8.78 -21.64
N ALA A 206 11.41 9.93 -21.57
CA ALA A 206 10.82 10.41 -20.33
C ALA A 206 9.72 9.46 -19.83
N ASN A 207 8.84 8.99 -20.72
CA ASN A 207 7.73 8.08 -20.43
C ASN A 207 8.24 6.71 -19.96
N VAL A 208 9.22 6.12 -20.65
CA VAL A 208 9.82 4.83 -20.26
C VAL A 208 10.53 4.91 -18.91
N PHE A 209 11.32 5.97 -18.67
CA PHE A 209 11.96 6.16 -17.37
C PHE A 209 10.92 6.47 -16.27
N GLY A 210 9.94 7.32 -16.58
CA GLY A 210 8.86 7.70 -15.69
C GLY A 210 8.01 6.52 -15.26
N ALA A 211 7.71 5.61 -16.18
CA ALA A 211 6.98 4.38 -15.89
C ALA A 211 7.77 3.42 -14.98
N SER A 212 9.10 3.39 -15.09
CA SER A 212 9.93 2.62 -14.14
C SER A 212 9.77 3.12 -12.69
N LEU A 213 9.50 4.41 -12.49
CA LEU A 213 9.32 5.03 -11.16
C LEU A 213 7.86 5.07 -10.70
N ASN A 214 6.94 5.46 -11.59
CA ASN A 214 5.56 5.81 -11.26
C ASN A 214 4.52 4.82 -11.77
N GLY A 215 4.91 3.92 -12.68
CA GLY A 215 4.03 2.96 -13.32
C GLY A 215 3.50 3.39 -14.68
N ALA A 216 2.83 2.45 -15.37
CA ALA A 216 2.15 2.68 -16.64
C ALA A 216 0.97 1.71 -16.79
N THR A 217 -0.07 2.19 -17.48
CA THR A 217 -1.28 1.43 -17.75
C THR A 217 -1.29 0.85 -19.16
N LEU A 218 -1.57 -0.45 -19.26
CA LEU A 218 -1.73 -1.18 -20.51
C LEU A 218 -3.21 -1.30 -20.85
N ASN A 219 -3.67 -0.55 -21.84
CA ASN A 219 -5.01 -0.67 -22.40
C ASN A 219 -5.15 -1.99 -23.19
N LEU A 220 -6.22 -2.75 -22.95
CA LEU A 220 -6.52 -4.04 -23.57
C LEU A 220 -7.75 -4.00 -24.50
N ASP A 221 -8.25 -2.81 -24.86
CA ASP A 221 -9.48 -2.62 -25.63
C ASP A 221 -9.44 -3.33 -27.00
N SER A 222 -8.25 -3.37 -27.61
CA SER A 222 -7.99 -4.09 -28.86
C SER A 222 -8.24 -5.61 -28.77
N LEU A 223 -8.23 -6.18 -27.56
CA LEU A 223 -8.48 -7.60 -27.28
C LEU A 223 -9.94 -7.87 -26.87
N LEU A 224 -10.74 -6.85 -26.54
CA LEU A 224 -12.12 -7.00 -26.10
C LEU A 224 -13.02 -7.85 -27.01
N PRO A 225 -12.90 -7.83 -28.36
CA PRO A 225 -13.70 -8.74 -29.19
C PRO A 225 -13.45 -10.22 -28.87
N MET A 226 -12.19 -10.58 -28.61
CA MET A 226 -11.78 -11.94 -28.27
C MET A 226 -12.12 -12.30 -26.81
N ILE A 227 -11.93 -11.34 -25.90
CA ILE A 227 -12.22 -11.52 -24.47
C ILE A 227 -13.72 -11.67 -24.24
N ASN A 228 -14.56 -10.85 -24.88
CA ASN A 228 -16.03 -10.97 -24.79
C ASN A 228 -16.54 -12.27 -25.41
N GLU A 229 -15.97 -12.73 -26.54
CA GLU A 229 -16.31 -14.05 -27.12
C GLU A 229 -15.95 -15.19 -26.15
N ALA A 230 -14.77 -15.13 -25.52
CA ALA A 230 -14.34 -16.11 -24.53
C ALA A 230 -15.19 -16.09 -23.25
N ALA A 231 -15.51 -14.91 -22.72
CA ALA A 231 -16.29 -14.72 -21.50
C ALA A 231 -17.77 -15.15 -21.67
N ALA A 232 -18.36 -14.88 -22.84
CA ALA A 232 -19.68 -15.39 -23.21
C ALA A 232 -19.66 -16.92 -23.39
N GLY A 233 -18.59 -17.46 -23.98
CA GLY A 233 -18.42 -18.91 -24.17
C GLY A 233 -18.15 -19.69 -22.87
N SER A 234 -17.59 -19.05 -21.84
CA SER A 234 -17.29 -19.65 -20.54
C SER A 234 -18.38 -19.46 -19.48
N GLY A 235 -19.38 -18.59 -19.74
CA GLY A 235 -20.39 -18.23 -18.75
C GLY A 235 -19.84 -17.41 -17.58
N MET A 236 -18.71 -16.73 -17.76
CA MET A 236 -18.07 -15.90 -16.71
C MET A 236 -18.75 -14.53 -16.51
N LEU A 237 -19.57 -14.10 -17.47
CA LEU A 237 -20.38 -12.88 -17.37
C LEU A 237 -21.87 -13.25 -17.44
N PRO A 238 -22.74 -12.60 -16.66
CA PRO A 238 -24.19 -12.78 -16.76
C PRO A 238 -24.76 -12.47 -18.15
N ASP A 239 -25.86 -13.14 -18.52
CA ASP A 239 -26.55 -12.93 -19.79
C ASP A 239 -26.91 -11.45 -20.04
N GLY A 240 -26.38 -10.88 -21.11
CA GLY A 240 -26.61 -9.48 -21.51
C GLY A 240 -25.57 -8.48 -21.01
N MET A 241 -24.58 -8.92 -20.21
CA MET A 241 -23.41 -8.11 -19.86
C MET A 241 -22.26 -8.31 -20.85
N GLY A 242 -21.41 -7.29 -20.99
CA GLY A 242 -20.19 -7.34 -21.79
C GLY A 242 -19.16 -6.31 -21.34
N ILE A 243 -17.88 -6.56 -21.61
CA ILE A 243 -16.78 -5.69 -21.21
C ILE A 243 -16.61 -4.58 -22.25
N GLY A 244 -16.80 -3.33 -21.83
CA GLY A 244 -16.65 -2.12 -22.65
C GLY A 244 -15.23 -1.54 -22.66
N HIS A 245 -14.53 -1.67 -21.53
CA HIS A 245 -13.13 -1.27 -21.34
C HIS A 245 -12.41 -2.31 -20.48
N LEU A 246 -11.14 -2.56 -20.76
CA LEU A 246 -10.26 -3.37 -19.89
C LEU A 246 -8.84 -2.84 -19.94
N ASP A 247 -8.20 -2.72 -18.79
CA ASP A 247 -6.79 -2.33 -18.69
C ASP A 247 -6.07 -3.00 -17.50
N ILE A 248 -4.73 -2.91 -17.52
CA ILE A 248 -3.88 -3.32 -16.39
C ILE A 248 -2.87 -2.22 -16.05
N ALA A 249 -2.94 -1.69 -14.83
CA ALA A 249 -2.04 -0.68 -14.31
C ALA A 249 -0.85 -1.29 -13.57
N PHE A 250 0.35 -1.21 -14.15
CA PHE A 250 1.59 -1.70 -13.54
C PHE A 250 2.27 -0.59 -12.76
N GLY A 251 2.46 -0.74 -11.44
CA GLY A 251 3.16 0.27 -10.62
C GLY A 251 4.67 0.27 -10.84
N GLY A 252 5.28 1.44 -10.73
CA GLY A 252 6.73 1.61 -10.73
C GLY A 252 7.32 1.49 -9.33
N TRP A 253 8.65 1.66 -9.22
CA TRP A 253 9.37 1.51 -7.95
C TRP A 253 8.83 2.36 -6.80
N LEU A 254 8.30 3.53 -7.11
CA LEU A 254 7.83 4.52 -6.14
C LEU A 254 6.30 4.57 -6.04
N THR A 255 5.54 3.74 -6.77
CA THR A 255 4.08 3.77 -6.71
C THR A 255 3.58 3.31 -5.34
N ALA A 256 2.82 4.17 -4.67
CA ALA A 256 2.35 3.96 -3.29
C ALA A 256 1.13 3.02 -3.21
N GLY A 257 0.29 3.02 -4.24
CA GLY A 257 -0.98 2.28 -4.27
C GLY A 257 -2.15 3.05 -3.67
N HIS A 258 -3.32 2.41 -3.71
CA HIS A 258 -4.59 2.94 -3.23
C HIS A 258 -5.48 1.80 -2.75
N VAL A 259 -6.17 2.03 -1.63
CA VAL A 259 -6.94 1.05 -0.84
C VAL A 259 -8.15 1.75 -0.21
N ALA A 260 -9.10 1.01 0.33
CA ALA A 260 -10.34 1.53 0.91
C ALA A 260 -10.17 2.14 2.32
N ILE A 261 -8.99 2.00 2.96
CA ILE A 261 -8.67 2.69 4.20
C ILE A 261 -8.64 4.21 3.95
N ASP A 262 -9.53 4.94 4.62
CA ASP A 262 -9.48 6.40 4.70
C ASP A 262 -8.10 6.89 5.20
N PRO A 263 -7.70 8.14 4.93
CA PRO A 263 -6.41 8.67 5.37
C PRO A 263 -6.14 8.45 6.87
N TYR A 264 -4.95 7.95 7.18
CA TYR A 264 -4.45 7.83 8.55
C TYR A 264 -4.25 9.21 9.15
N GLN A 265 -4.83 9.44 10.32
CA GLN A 265 -4.83 10.72 11.03
C GLN A 265 -3.90 10.67 12.25
N VAL A 266 -2.90 11.56 12.29
CA VAL A 266 -2.13 11.81 13.52
C VAL A 266 -2.91 12.82 14.35
N LEU A 267 -3.22 12.47 15.59
CA LEU A 267 -3.90 13.37 16.53
C LEU A 267 -2.92 14.13 17.42
N GLY A 268 -3.22 15.41 17.65
CA GLY A 268 -2.55 16.29 18.59
C GLY A 268 -3.06 16.12 20.02
N ALA A 269 -2.48 16.88 20.94
CA ALA A 269 -2.68 16.69 22.39
C ALA A 269 -4.12 16.98 22.88
N ASN A 270 -4.96 17.63 22.08
CA ASN A 270 -6.36 17.92 22.41
C ASN A 270 -7.34 17.18 21.48
N GLY A 271 -6.86 16.17 20.73
CA GLY A 271 -7.65 15.39 19.78
C GLY A 271 -7.83 16.04 18.40
N GLU A 272 -7.13 17.14 18.11
CA GLU A 272 -7.12 17.77 16.80
C GLU A 272 -6.31 16.96 15.77
N VAL A 273 -6.76 16.86 14.52
CA VAL A 273 -5.97 16.24 13.45
C VAL A 273 -4.80 17.17 13.09
N VAL A 274 -3.56 16.71 13.29
CA VAL A 274 -2.35 17.50 13.01
C VAL A 274 -1.66 17.10 11.70
N ALA A 275 -1.91 15.90 11.20
CA ALA A 275 -1.49 15.43 9.89
C ALA A 275 -2.40 14.32 9.38
N GLU A 276 -2.59 14.25 8.06
CA GLU A 276 -3.29 13.16 7.38
C GLU A 276 -2.35 12.51 6.36
N THR A 277 -2.47 11.21 6.16
CA THR A 277 -1.65 10.44 5.23
C THR A 277 -2.51 9.40 4.53
N PRO A 278 -2.72 9.51 3.20
CA PRO A 278 -3.44 8.50 2.43
C PRO A 278 -2.80 7.12 2.62
N ALA A 279 -3.62 6.11 2.85
CA ALA A 279 -3.15 4.74 3.06
C ALA A 279 -2.42 4.18 1.82
N VAL A 280 -1.72 3.07 2.01
CA VAL A 280 -0.91 2.42 0.96
C VAL A 280 -1.16 0.92 0.95
N GLY A 281 -0.96 0.33 -0.23
CA GLY A 281 -1.29 -1.07 -0.46
C GLY A 281 -2.03 -1.24 -1.77
N GLY A 282 -2.48 -2.47 -2.00
CA GLY A 282 -3.09 -2.88 -3.24
C GLY A 282 -3.10 -4.39 -3.37
N SER A 283 -3.70 -4.87 -4.45
CA SER A 283 -3.78 -6.28 -4.81
C SER A 283 -3.59 -6.43 -6.33
N ILE A 284 -3.57 -7.66 -6.86
CA ILE A 284 -3.64 -7.84 -8.33
C ILE A 284 -4.97 -7.26 -8.84
N LEU A 285 -6.06 -7.44 -8.09
CA LEU A 285 -7.38 -7.00 -8.50
C LEU A 285 -7.44 -5.47 -8.65
N ASN A 286 -6.84 -4.70 -7.73
CA ASN A 286 -6.75 -3.23 -7.84
C ASN A 286 -6.13 -2.81 -9.17
N SER A 287 -5.10 -3.51 -9.62
CA SER A 287 -4.39 -3.17 -10.85
C SER A 287 -5.13 -3.56 -12.13
N VAL A 288 -6.32 -4.16 -12.05
CA VAL A 288 -7.21 -4.39 -13.19
C VAL A 288 -8.29 -3.31 -13.19
N GLY A 289 -8.43 -2.58 -14.29
CA GLY A 289 -9.55 -1.68 -14.53
C GLY A 289 -10.51 -2.30 -15.52
N ILE A 290 -11.81 -2.10 -15.32
CA ILE A 290 -12.85 -2.75 -16.12
C ILE A 290 -14.14 -1.93 -16.18
N GLU A 291 -14.64 -1.70 -17.39
CA GLU A 291 -16.02 -1.25 -17.60
C GLU A 291 -16.90 -2.45 -17.98
N LEU A 292 -17.86 -2.78 -17.12
CA LEU A 292 -18.92 -3.74 -17.39
C LEU A 292 -20.17 -3.02 -17.89
N THR A 293 -20.51 -3.25 -19.15
CA THR A 293 -21.74 -2.75 -19.79
C THR A 293 -22.89 -3.74 -19.60
N GLY A 294 -24.13 -3.24 -19.61
CA GLY A 294 -25.35 -4.07 -19.49
C GLY A 294 -25.69 -4.52 -18.07
N VAL A 295 -25.04 -3.97 -17.05
CA VAL A 295 -25.24 -4.35 -15.65
C VAL A 295 -26.70 -4.06 -15.22
N PRO A 296 -27.42 -5.05 -14.66
CA PRO A 296 -28.78 -4.82 -14.14
C PRO A 296 -28.82 -3.66 -13.13
N VAL A 297 -29.86 -2.83 -13.22
CA VAL A 297 -30.07 -1.61 -12.40
C VAL A 297 -29.09 -0.46 -12.67
N LEU A 298 -27.79 -0.72 -12.82
CA LEU A 298 -26.76 0.32 -13.00
C LEU A 298 -26.55 0.75 -14.46
N GLY A 299 -26.82 -0.13 -15.43
CA GLY A 299 -26.61 0.10 -16.86
C GLY A 299 -25.15 -0.07 -17.30
N ALA A 300 -24.21 0.54 -16.57
CA ALA A 300 -22.78 0.29 -16.64
C ALA A 300 -22.17 0.29 -15.23
N LEU A 301 -21.02 -0.35 -15.09
CA LEU A 301 -20.18 -0.36 -13.88
C LEU A 301 -18.75 -0.12 -14.36
N ASP A 302 -18.17 1.01 -13.97
CA ASP A 302 -16.78 1.36 -14.22
C ASP A 302 -15.97 1.22 -12.93
N ILE A 303 -14.84 0.50 -13.02
CA ILE A 303 -13.88 0.31 -11.93
C ILE A 303 -12.50 0.70 -12.44
N GLU A 304 -11.94 1.78 -11.88
CA GLU A 304 -10.63 2.29 -12.26
C GLU A 304 -9.47 1.40 -11.81
N SER A 305 -8.46 1.25 -12.67
CA SER A 305 -7.23 0.56 -12.31
C SER A 305 -6.34 1.39 -11.39
N ASN A 306 -5.85 0.73 -10.35
CA ASN A 306 -5.04 1.29 -9.30
C ASN A 306 -3.72 0.52 -9.23
N ALA A 307 -2.66 1.14 -9.76
CA ALA A 307 -1.31 0.59 -9.79
C ALA A 307 -0.72 0.44 -8.37
N ILE A 308 -0.04 -0.67 -8.10
CA ILE A 308 0.71 -0.89 -6.86
C ILE A 308 2.21 -1.07 -7.14
N GLY A 309 3.06 -0.41 -6.37
CA GLY A 309 4.52 -0.57 -6.39
C GLY A 309 5.03 -1.41 -5.21
N PRO A 310 6.33 -1.78 -5.21
CA PRO A 310 6.87 -2.75 -4.25
C PRO A 310 6.92 -2.21 -2.81
N TRP A 311 7.24 -0.93 -2.64
CA TRP A 311 7.24 -0.29 -1.31
C TRP A 311 5.82 -0.05 -0.78
N GLY A 312 4.88 0.36 -1.65
CA GLY A 312 3.47 0.46 -1.29
C GLY A 312 2.90 -0.87 -0.81
N ALA A 313 3.15 -1.96 -1.54
CA ALA A 313 2.69 -3.30 -1.17
C ALA A 313 3.31 -3.79 0.15
N MET A 314 4.60 -3.53 0.39
CA MET A 314 5.27 -3.96 1.62
C MET A 314 4.86 -3.14 2.85
N LEU A 315 4.58 -1.84 2.69
CA LEU A 315 4.01 -1.02 3.76
C LEU A 315 2.56 -1.40 4.05
N GLY A 316 1.73 -1.58 3.02
CA GLY A 316 0.34 -2.03 3.15
C GLY A 316 0.22 -3.41 3.80
N LEU A 317 1.13 -4.35 3.49
CA LEU A 317 1.25 -5.61 4.22
C LEU A 317 1.55 -5.38 5.70
N GLY A 318 2.50 -4.49 6.02
CA GLY A 318 2.84 -4.15 7.40
C GLY A 318 1.65 -3.59 8.17
N GLN A 319 0.89 -2.68 7.55
CA GLN A 319 -0.36 -2.11 8.08
C GLN A 319 -1.42 -3.20 8.28
N THR A 320 -1.66 -4.04 7.27
CA THR A 320 -2.58 -5.19 7.34
C THR A 320 -2.25 -6.12 8.51
N ILE A 321 -0.97 -6.49 8.68
CA ILE A 321 -0.51 -7.34 9.78
C ILE A 321 -0.69 -6.65 11.13
N GLY A 322 -0.43 -5.33 11.23
CA GLY A 322 -0.72 -4.55 12.44
C GLY A 322 -2.20 -4.59 12.81
N ALA A 323 -3.09 -4.33 11.84
CA ALA A 323 -4.53 -4.35 12.03
C ALA A 323 -5.04 -5.75 12.43
N LEU A 324 -4.58 -6.82 11.76
CA LEU A 324 -4.90 -8.21 12.09
C LEU A 324 -4.39 -8.65 13.48
N LEU A 325 -3.35 -7.99 14.01
CA LEU A 325 -2.85 -8.21 15.36
C LEU A 325 -3.48 -7.25 16.40
N GLY A 326 -4.48 -6.46 16.03
CA GLY A 326 -5.23 -5.60 16.94
C GLY A 326 -4.67 -4.19 17.15
N SER A 327 -3.91 -3.63 16.20
CA SER A 327 -3.37 -2.25 16.33
C SER A 327 -4.44 -1.14 16.28
N GLY A 328 -5.71 -1.47 16.05
CA GLY A 328 -6.79 -0.49 15.85
C GLY A 328 -6.69 0.31 14.56
N TRP A 329 -5.83 -0.11 13.62
CA TRP A 329 -5.71 0.52 12.30
C TRP A 329 -6.75 -0.08 11.35
N ASP A 330 -8.02 -0.15 11.75
CA ASP A 330 -9.10 -0.77 10.96
C ASP A 330 -9.83 0.22 10.04
N GLY A 331 -10.19 -0.26 8.84
CA GLY A 331 -10.56 0.58 7.71
C GLY A 331 -11.99 1.15 7.68
N LYS A 332 -12.66 1.31 8.82
CA LYS A 332 -14.10 1.65 8.86
C LYS A 332 -14.39 3.16 8.90
N GLY A 333 -13.35 3.98 8.75
CA GLY A 333 -13.37 5.44 8.62
C GLY A 333 -11.97 6.00 8.80
N ALA A 334 -11.81 7.33 8.83
CA ALA A 334 -10.52 7.97 9.10
C ALA A 334 -9.88 7.46 10.40
N VAL A 335 -8.65 6.95 10.29
CA VAL A 335 -8.02 6.10 11.31
C VAL A 335 -7.08 6.90 12.22
N PRO A 336 -7.37 7.08 13.52
CA PRO A 336 -6.44 7.72 14.45
C PRO A 336 -5.23 6.83 14.72
N VAL A 337 -4.07 7.18 14.15
CA VAL A 337 -2.86 6.36 14.34
C VAL A 337 -2.17 6.67 15.66
N THR A 338 -2.03 5.62 16.48
CA THR A 338 -1.06 5.58 17.57
C THR A 338 -0.07 4.44 17.27
N PRO A 339 1.25 4.68 17.29
CA PRO A 339 2.23 3.60 17.13
C PRO A 339 2.09 2.61 18.31
N PRO A 340 2.00 1.29 18.10
CA PRO A 340 1.71 0.35 19.18
C PRO A 340 2.70 0.34 20.37
N LEU A 341 3.95 0.77 20.15
CA LEU A 341 4.95 0.90 21.22
C LEU A 341 5.10 2.33 21.76
N ALA A 342 4.25 3.28 21.34
CA ALA A 342 4.28 4.65 21.87
C ALA A 342 3.69 4.67 23.29
N GLY A 343 4.57 4.81 24.28
CA GLY A 343 4.16 4.82 25.69
C GLY A 343 3.88 3.43 26.28
N SER A 344 4.28 2.34 25.60
CA SER A 344 4.20 1.00 26.17
C SER A 344 5.23 0.83 27.29
N ASP A 345 4.77 0.59 28.51
CA ASP A 345 5.63 0.17 29.62
C ASP A 345 6.00 -1.32 29.50
N LEU A 346 7.10 -1.70 30.16
CA LEU A 346 7.44 -3.13 30.34
C LEU A 346 6.59 -3.72 31.47
N PRO A 347 6.22 -5.01 31.41
CA PRO A 347 5.41 -5.64 32.44
C PRO A 347 5.99 -5.46 33.84
N LEU A 348 5.14 -5.09 34.80
CA LEU A 348 5.52 -4.85 36.19
C LEU A 348 5.04 -6.01 37.06
N ILE A 349 5.91 -6.48 37.96
CA ILE A 349 5.54 -7.45 38.99
C ILE A 349 4.59 -6.76 39.99
N PRO A 350 3.37 -7.28 40.23
CA PRO A 350 2.44 -6.66 41.18
C PRO A 350 3.05 -6.55 42.58
N THR A 351 2.95 -5.36 43.17
CA THR A 351 3.57 -5.04 44.49
C THR A 351 2.70 -5.42 45.69
N ASP A 352 1.49 -5.91 45.42
CA ASP A 352 0.45 -6.31 46.35
C ASP A 352 0.25 -7.83 46.41
N LEU A 353 1.18 -8.60 45.82
CA LEU A 353 1.40 -10.02 46.15
C LEU A 353 1.87 -10.15 47.61
N ASP A 354 0.92 -10.03 48.55
CA ASP A 354 1.12 -10.31 49.97
C ASP A 354 1.53 -11.77 50.12
N ASP A 355 2.83 -11.96 50.36
CA ASP A 355 3.55 -13.21 50.42
C ASP A 355 3.08 -14.08 51.59
N GLY A 356 1.96 -14.76 51.37
CA GLY A 356 1.50 -15.92 52.14
C GLY A 356 2.34 -17.18 51.87
N GLY A 357 3.63 -17.06 51.55
CA GLY A 357 4.61 -18.14 51.46
C GLY A 357 4.50 -19.09 50.26
N ALA A 358 3.55 -18.84 49.34
CA ALA A 358 3.21 -19.79 48.25
C ALA A 358 3.43 -19.27 46.83
N GLY A 359 3.47 -17.95 46.61
CA GLY A 359 3.50 -17.36 45.25
C GLY A 359 4.82 -17.54 44.49
N GLY A 360 5.94 -17.64 45.21
CA GLY A 360 7.28 -17.65 44.61
C GLY A 360 7.64 -18.86 43.75
N ALA A 361 6.87 -19.96 43.80
CA ALA A 361 7.13 -21.17 43.00
C ALA A 361 6.37 -21.15 41.66
N MET A 362 5.09 -20.73 41.66
CA MET A 362 4.24 -20.81 40.46
C MET A 362 4.70 -19.85 39.36
N GLY A 363 5.21 -18.66 39.71
CA GLY A 363 5.73 -17.71 38.72
C GLY A 363 6.96 -18.24 37.97
N THR A 364 7.87 -18.94 38.66
CA THR A 364 9.01 -19.60 38.01
C THR A 364 8.60 -20.79 37.16
N ASP A 365 7.63 -21.58 37.62
CA ASP A 365 7.16 -22.76 36.87
C ASP A 365 6.42 -22.34 35.59
N VAL A 366 5.55 -21.32 35.62
CA VAL A 366 4.86 -20.79 34.43
C VAL A 366 5.84 -20.15 33.43
N PHE A 367 6.85 -19.41 33.90
CA PHE A 367 7.85 -18.82 33.01
C PHE A 367 8.79 -19.89 32.40
N ALA A 368 9.07 -20.97 33.13
CA ALA A 368 9.80 -22.13 32.61
C ALA A 368 8.97 -22.94 31.61
N ASP A 369 7.67 -23.12 31.83
CA ASP A 369 6.76 -23.82 30.92
C ASP A 369 6.51 -23.02 29.63
N LEU A 370 6.49 -21.68 29.72
CA LEU A 370 6.49 -20.77 28.56
C LEU A 370 7.77 -20.91 27.72
N LEU A 371 8.95 -20.91 28.36
CA LEU A 371 10.24 -21.14 27.69
C LEU A 371 10.32 -22.54 27.04
N ALA A 372 9.89 -23.57 27.75
CA ALA A 372 9.82 -24.94 27.23
C ALA A 372 8.84 -25.07 26.06
N GLY A 373 7.69 -24.38 26.12
CA GLY A 373 6.72 -24.27 25.03
C GLY A 373 7.26 -23.55 23.79
N TRP A 374 8.29 -22.71 23.95
CA TRP A 374 9.01 -22.05 22.85
C TRP A 374 10.28 -22.80 22.40
N GLY A 375 10.60 -23.94 23.04
CA GLY A 375 11.70 -24.81 22.65
C GLY A 375 13.10 -24.32 23.03
N LEU A 376 13.23 -23.54 24.11
CA LEU A 376 14.49 -23.05 24.67
C LEU A 376 14.88 -23.75 25.98
#